data_AF-A0A126T6F0-F1
#
_entry.id   AF-A0A126T6F0-F1
#
_cell.length_a   1.000
_cell.length_b   1.000
_cell.length_c   1.000
_cell.angle_alpha   90.00
_cell.angle_beta   90.00
_cell.angle_gamma   90.00
#
_symmetry.space_group_name_H-M   'P 1'
#
loop_
_entity.id
_entity.type
_entity.pdbx_description
1 polymer ?
#
loop_
_entity_poly.entity_id
_entity_poly.type
_entity_poly.pdbx_seq_one_letter_code
_entity_poly.pdbx_strand_id
1 'polypeptide(L)' 'MQMQSVKSSTIDVIGYDEQTHKLRVSFKDQQAQDFCHVPEHLFAAFLNARSKNRFYKRHLQNLFPC' A
#
# COMPACT_ATOMS: atom_id res chain seq x y z
N MET A 1 -5.09 12.43 -2.05
CA MET A 1 -4.10 11.33 -1.93
C MET A 1 -2.85 11.77 -1.19
N GLN A 2 -2.55 11.17 -0.05
CA GLN A 2 -1.34 11.41 0.75
C GLN A 2 -0.29 10.34 0.42
N MET A 3 0.89 10.73 -0.07
CA MET A 3 2.01 9.82 -0.36
C MET A 3 3.04 9.85 0.77
N GLN A 4 3.36 8.67 1.31
CA GLN A 4 4.30 8.52 2.42
C GLN A 4 5.42 7.55 2.06
N SER A 5 6.65 8.04 2.07
CA SER A 5 7.84 7.22 1.84
C SER A 5 8.08 6.28 3.01
N VAL A 6 8.37 5.01 2.72
CA VAL A 6 8.58 3.98 3.73
C VAL A 6 9.97 3.36 3.60
N LYS A 7 10.58 3.01 4.74
CA LYS A 7 11.81 2.21 4.74
C LYS A 7 11.46 0.75 4.45
N SER A 8 11.47 0.37 3.17
CA SER A 8 11.41 -1.02 2.76
C SER A 8 12.43 -1.35 1.67
N SER A 9 12.75 -2.63 1.56
CA SER A 9 13.66 -3.15 0.53
C SER A 9 13.02 -3.12 -0.85
N THR A 10 11.71 -3.37 -0.94
CA THR A 10 10.97 -3.44 -2.23
C THR A 10 9.98 -2.30 -2.43
N ILE A 11 9.41 -1.75 -1.37
CA ILE A 11 8.41 -0.67 -1.42
C ILE A 11 9.09 0.65 -1.08
N ASP A 12 8.87 1.66 -1.91
CA ASP A 12 9.48 2.98 -1.74
C ASP A 12 8.47 3.98 -1.14
N VAL A 13 7.28 4.03 -1.73
CA VAL A 13 6.24 4.99 -1.36
C VAL A 13 4.89 4.28 -1.27
N ILE A 14 4.11 4.62 -0.26
CA ILE A 14 2.73 4.18 -0.09
C ILE A 14 1.85 5.43 -0.11
N GLY A 15 0.95 5.49 -1.08
CA GLY A 15 -0.07 6.52 -1.19
C GLY A 15 -1.42 6.01 -0.70
N TYR A 16 -2.16 6.82 0.06
CA TYR A 16 -3.53 6.52 0.42
C TYR A 16 -4.43 7.73 0.20
N ASP A 17 -5.61 7.49 -0.33
CA ASP A 17 -6.62 8.50 -0.59
C ASP A 17 -7.87 8.18 0.23
N GLU A 18 -8.08 8.96 1.29
CA GLU A 18 -9.20 8.81 2.23
C GLU A 18 -10.56 9.14 1.59
N GLN A 19 -10.59 9.93 0.52
CA GLN A 19 -11.86 10.28 -0.14
C GLN A 19 -12.37 9.16 -1.04
N THR A 20 -11.45 8.44 -1.69
CA THR A 20 -11.77 7.39 -2.66
C THR A 20 -11.47 5.97 -2.15
N HIS A 21 -10.90 5.87 -0.94
CA HIS A 21 -10.42 4.61 -0.35
C HIS A 21 -9.44 3.89 -1.30
N LYS A 22 -8.58 4.68 -1.96
CA LYS A 22 -7.59 4.18 -2.92
C LYS A 22 -6.22 4.13 -2.28
N LEU A 23 -5.57 2.99 -2.36
CA LEU A 23 -4.20 2.79 -1.93
C LEU A 23 -3.32 2.63 -3.17
N ARG A 24 -2.26 3.41 -3.30
CA ARG A 24 -1.19 3.22 -4.29
C ARG A 24 0.05 2.71 -3.59
N VAL A 25 0.69 1.71 -4.16
CA VAL A 25 1.95 1.17 -3.66
C VAL A 25 2.98 1.30 -4.77
N SER A 26 3.97 2.15 -4.56
CA SER A 26 5.10 2.32 -5.46
C SER A 26 6.25 1.43 -4.99
N PHE A 27 6.72 0.58 -5.89
CA PHE A 27 7.85 -0.32 -5.66
C PHE A 27 9.12 0.28 -6.26
N LYS A 28 10.28 -0.16 -5.75
CA LYS A 28 11.58 0.26 -6.27
C LYS A 28 11.88 -0.37 -7.64
N ASP A 29 11.58 -1.66 -7.76
CA ASP A 29 11.90 -2.47 -8.93
C ASP A 29 10.67 -2.78 -9.80
N GLN A 30 9.48 -2.29 -9.45
CA GLN A 30 8.24 -2.57 -10.16
C GLN A 30 7.37 -1.31 -10.31
N GLN A 31 6.45 -1.34 -11.28
CA GLN A 31 5.49 -0.28 -11.49
C GLN A 31 4.55 -0.14 -10.28
N ALA A 32 4.12 1.09 -10.01
CA ALA A 32 3.18 1.36 -8.94
C ALA A 32 1.87 0.60 -9.17
N GLN A 33 1.33 -0.01 -8.11
CA GLN A 33 0.06 -0.71 -8.16
C GLN A 33 -0.99 0.04 -7.34
N ASP A 34 -2.18 0.15 -7.92
CA ASP A 34 -3.32 0.80 -7.32
C ASP A 34 -4.32 -0.25 -6.82
N PHE A 35 -4.88 0.01 -5.65
CA PHE A 35 -5.86 -0.82 -4.98
C PHE A 35 -7.05 0.06 -4.63
N CYS A 36 -8.24 -0.35 -5.06
CA CYS A 36 -9.48 0.32 -4.78
C CYS A 36 -10.17 -0.32 -3.57
N HIS A 37 -11.04 0.41 -2.86
CA HIS A 37 -11.80 -0.07 -1.70
C HIS A 37 -10.95 -0.55 -0.52
N VAL A 38 -9.74 0.00 -0.36
CA VAL A 38 -8.88 -0.32 0.79
C VAL A 38 -9.33 0.52 1.98
N PRO A 39 -9.69 -0.10 3.11
CA PRO A 39 -10.08 0.65 4.30
C PRO A 39 -8.87 1.26 5.01
N GLU A 40 -9.08 2.41 5.66
CA GLU A 40 -8.03 3.22 6.28
C GLU A 40 -7.24 2.47 7.36
N HIS A 41 -7.91 1.64 8.17
CA HIS A 41 -7.24 0.82 9.17
C HIS A 41 -6.17 -0.11 8.57
N LEU A 42 -6.38 -0.53 7.31
CA LEU A 42 -5.49 -1.42 6.59
C LEU A 42 -4.27 -0.64 6.08
N PHE A 43 -4.45 0.61 5.67
CA PHE A 43 -3.36 1.55 5.40
C PHE A 43 -2.53 1.82 6.66
N ALA A 44 -3.17 2.12 7.79
CA ALA A 44 -2.48 2.33 9.07
C ALA A 44 -1.71 1.06 9.52
N ALA A 45 -2.31 -0.12 9.38
CA ALA A 45 -1.65 -1.39 9.64
C ALA A 45 -0.47 -1.63 8.68
N PHE A 46 -0.61 -1.24 7.41
CA PHE A 46 0.44 -1.36 6.41
C PHE A 46 1.64 -0.46 6.77
N LEU A 47 1.39 0.78 7.17
CA LEU A 47 2.42 1.72 7.63
C LEU A 47 3.14 1.22 8.90
N ASN A 48 2.44 0.55 9.81
CA ASN A 48 3.03 -0.01 11.03
C ASN A 48 3.65 -1.41 10.84
N ALA A 49 3.40 -2.08 9.71
CA ALA A 49 3.91 -3.43 9.49
C ALA A 49 5.44 -3.50 9.47
N ARG A 50 6.01 -4.44 10.22
CA ARG A 50 7.46 -4.69 10.27
C ARG A 50 8.07 -5.06 8.91
N SER A 51 7.30 -5.74 8.05
CA SER A 51 7.68 -6.04 6.67
C SER A 51 6.55 -5.64 5.74
N LYS A 52 6.75 -4.53 5.02
CA LYS A 52 5.79 -4.01 4.03
C LYS A 52 5.51 -5.05 2.95
N ASN A 53 6.55 -5.66 2.39
CA ASN A 53 6.40 -6.67 1.34
C ASN A 53 5.57 -7.88 1.80
N ARG A 54 5.81 -8.39 3.02
CA ARG A 54 5.03 -9.52 3.56
C ARG A 54 3.57 -9.14 3.83
N PHE A 55 3.34 -7.94 4.38
CA PHE A 55 1.99 -7.44 4.62
C PHE A 55 1.23 -7.29 3.30
N TYR A 56 1.86 -6.67 2.31
CA TYR A 56 1.36 -6.51 0.96
C TYR A 56 0.89 -7.84 0.35
N LYS A 57 1.77 -8.85 0.31
CA LYS A 57 1.43 -10.17 -0.26
C LYS A 57 0.29 -10.90 0.45
N ARG A 58 0.08 -10.63 1.74
CA ARG A 58 -0.94 -11.31 2.56
C ARG A 58 -2.28 -10.60 2.59
N HIS A 59 -2.26 -9.28 2.59
CA HIS A 59 -3.42 -8.45 2.89
C HIS A 59 -3.86 -7.54 1.75
N LEU A 60 -3.05 -7.36 0.70
CA LEU A 60 -3.37 -6.51 -0.44
C LEU A 60 -3.41 -7.30 -1.74
N GLN A 61 -2.37 -8.12 -1.99
CA GLN A 61 -2.24 -8.90 -3.21
C GLN A 61 -3.47 -9.81 -3.40
N ASN A 62 -4.14 -9.66 -4.54
CA ASN A 62 -5.36 -10.37 -4.96
C ASN A 62 -6.62 -10.16 -4.10
N LEU A 63 -6.60 -9.28 -3.10
CA LEU A 63 -7.76 -9.04 -2.24
C LEU A 63 -8.58 -7.82 -2.66
N PHE A 64 -7.95 -6.85 -3.32
CA PHE A 64 -8.58 -5.61 -3.73
C PHE A 64 -8.46 -5.44 -5.25
N PRO A 65 -9.55 -5.63 -6.02
CA PRO A 65 -9.56 -5.29 -7.42
C PRO A 65 -9.66 -3.78 -7.60
N CYS A 66 -8.87 -3.29 -8.54
CA CYS A 66 -8.89 -1.97 -9.15
C CYS A 66 -8.66 -2.28 -10.65
#